data_AF-A0A7C4UVI2-F1
#
_entry.id   AF-A0A7C4UVI2-F1
#
_cell.length_a   1.000
_cell.length_b   1.000
_cell.length_c   1.000
_cell.angle_alpha   90.00
_cell.angle_beta   90.00
_cell.angle_gamma   90.00
#
_symmetry.space_group_name_H-M   'P 1'
#
loop_
_entity.id
_entity.type
_entity.pdbx_description
1 polymer ?
#
loop_
_entity_poly.entity_id
_entity_poly.type
_entity_poly.pdbx_seq_one_letter_code
_entity_poly.pdbx_strand_id
1 'polypeptide(L)'
;MDASAPNPFDEVFRLLTPSRLLNDPRARGQGVRVCVIDTGVDRELIEQRMHARDIRIEPIRGGIFTSAGSEPAPYLGRHSAPHGTTVADIILTIAPCVELWSADVFGP
;
A
#
# COMPACT_ATOMS: atom_id res chain seq x y z
N MET A 1 2.37 -14.48 -47.68
CA MET A 1 1.95 -14.50 -46.27
C MET A 1 2.98 -13.69 -45.52
N ASP A 2 2.61 -12.47 -45.16
CA ASP A 2 3.52 -11.50 -44.55
C ASP A 2 3.69 -11.88 -43.08
N ALA A 3 4.90 -12.29 -42.70
CA ALA A 3 5.23 -12.58 -41.31
C ALA A 3 5.31 -11.23 -40.59
N SER A 4 4.26 -10.85 -39.88
CA SER A 4 4.23 -9.62 -39.09
C SER A 4 5.48 -9.59 -38.20
N ALA A 5 6.30 -8.55 -38.36
CA ALA A 5 7.51 -8.38 -37.56
C ALA A 5 7.19 -8.57 -36.08
N PRO A 6 8.04 -9.28 -35.30
CA PRO A 6 7.78 -9.53 -33.90
C PRO A 6 7.58 -8.20 -33.18
N ASN A 7 6.43 -8.06 -32.51
CA ASN A 7 6.09 -6.86 -31.79
C ASN A 7 7.06 -6.73 -30.60
N PRO A 8 7.87 -5.65 -30.52
CA PRO A 8 8.81 -5.47 -29.42
C PRO A 8 8.13 -5.42 -28.05
N PHE A 9 6.84 -5.09 -28.00
CA PHE A 9 6.06 -5.14 -26.76
C PHE A 9 5.75 -6.58 -26.32
N ASP A 10 5.66 -7.56 -27.23
CA ASP A 10 5.37 -8.95 -26.85
C ASP A 10 6.53 -9.55 -26.04
N GLU A 11 7.77 -9.19 -26.39
CA GLU A 11 8.94 -9.59 -25.61
C GLU A 11 8.96 -8.91 -24.23
N VAL A 12 8.60 -7.63 -24.16
CA VAL A 12 8.48 -6.88 -22.90
C VAL A 12 7.38 -7.50 -22.01
N PHE A 13 6.19 -7.75 -22.54
CA PHE A 13 5.09 -8.37 -21.78
C PHE A 13 5.41 -9.79 -21.32
N ARG A 14 6.16 -10.55 -22.12
CA ARG A 14 6.63 -11.89 -21.74
C ARG A 14 7.66 -11.85 -20.60
N LEU A 15 8.37 -10.73 -20.43
CA LEU A 15 9.33 -10.51 -19.34
C LEU A 15 8.68 -9.91 -18.07
N LEU A 16 7.51 -9.28 -18.20
CA LEU A 16 6.72 -8.69 -17.10
C LEU A 16 5.91 -9.76 -16.34
N THR A 17 6.60 -10.64 -15.61
CA THR A 17 5.94 -11.56 -14.68
C THR A 17 5.62 -10.85 -13.36
N PRO A 18 4.55 -11.24 -12.63
CA PRO A 18 4.27 -10.69 -11.31
C PRO A 18 5.47 -10.76 -10.37
N SER A 19 6.19 -11.88 -10.38
CA SER A 19 7.41 -12.04 -9.58
C SER A 19 8.49 -11.02 -9.94
N ARG A 20 8.70 -10.70 -11.23
CA ARG A 20 9.70 -9.69 -11.60
C ARG A 20 9.25 -8.28 -11.26
N LEU A 21 7.97 -7.96 -11.42
CA LEU A 21 7.42 -6.66 -11.04
C LEU A 21 7.50 -6.42 -9.53
N LEU A 22 7.12 -7.42 -8.73
CA LEU A 22 7.11 -7.34 -7.27
C LEU A 22 8.51 -7.34 -6.65
N ASN A 23 9.52 -7.88 -7.36
CA ASN A 23 10.91 -7.90 -6.91
C ASN A 23 11.79 -6.89 -7.65
N ASP A 24 11.23 -5.99 -8.48
CA ASP A 24 12.04 -4.97 -9.15
C ASP A 24 12.56 -3.97 -8.10
N PRO A 25 13.88 -3.78 -7.97
CA PRO A 25 14.46 -2.90 -6.94
C PRO A 25 14.03 -1.44 -7.07
N ARG A 26 13.45 -1.04 -8.22
CA ARG A 26 12.92 0.29 -8.47
C ARG A 26 11.46 0.44 -8.05
N ALA A 27 10.73 -0.66 -7.84
CA ALA A 27 9.30 -0.67 -7.50
C ALA A 27 9.03 -0.33 -6.03
N ARG A 28 9.67 0.73 -5.52
CA ARG A 28 9.62 1.11 -4.09
C ARG A 28 8.44 2.01 -3.73
N GLY A 29 7.70 2.53 -4.71
CA GLY A 29 6.53 3.39 -4.49
C GLY A 29 6.84 4.87 -4.21
N GLN A 30 8.05 5.33 -4.50
CA GLN A 30 8.43 6.75 -4.31
C GLN A 30 7.49 7.68 -5.08
N GLY A 31 6.94 8.69 -4.39
CA GLY A 31 6.04 9.68 -4.99
C GLY A 31 4.60 9.16 -5.23
N VAL A 32 4.28 7.96 -4.74
CA VAL A 32 2.94 7.36 -4.85
C VAL A 32 2.22 7.45 -3.50
N ARG A 33 0.94 7.80 -3.54
CA ARG A 33 0.03 7.73 -2.40
C ARG A 33 -0.83 6.48 -2.50
N VAL A 34 -0.92 5.72 -1.41
CA VAL A 34 -1.78 4.53 -1.33
C VAL A 34 -2.74 4.72 -0.16
N CYS A 35 -4.04 4.57 -0.43
CA CYS A 35 -5.08 4.61 0.59
C CYS A 35 -5.62 3.20 0.84
N VAL A 36 -5.58 2.76 2.10
CA VAL A 36 -6.20 1.52 2.55
C VAL A 36 -7.57 1.87 3.12
N ILE A 37 -8.62 1.56 2.35
CA ILE A 37 -10.02 1.71 2.76
C ILE A 37 -10.45 0.37 3.38
N ASP A 38 -10.44 0.32 4.71
CA ASP A 38 -10.64 -0.92 5.46
C ASP A 38 -11.01 -0.58 6.91
N THR A 39 -10.68 -1.47 7.83
CA THR A 39 -10.83 -1.41 9.30
C THR A 39 -9.78 -0.54 9.99
N GLY A 40 -9.18 0.42 9.27
CA GLY A 40 -8.11 1.25 9.79
C GLY A 40 -6.74 0.55 9.85
N VAL A 41 -5.71 1.29 10.24
CA VAL A 41 -4.33 0.81 10.36
C VAL A 41 -3.81 1.12 11.76
N ASP A 42 -3.24 0.12 12.41
CA ASP A 42 -2.44 0.30 13.63
C ASP A 42 -1.05 0.82 13.25
N ARG A 43 -0.82 2.10 13.52
CA ARG A 43 0.43 2.78 13.15
C ARG A 43 1.62 2.24 13.94
N GLU A 44 1.45 2.08 15.24
CA GLU A 44 2.55 1.67 16.12
C GLU A 44 3.03 0.26 15.76
N LEU A 45 2.09 -0.65 15.52
CA LEU A 45 2.41 -2.01 15.09
C LEU A 45 3.13 -2.04 13.74
N ILE A 46 2.71 -1.22 12.77
CA ILE A 46 3.39 -1.12 11.47
C ILE A 46 4.80 -0.55 11.63
N GLU A 47 4.95 0.56 12.36
CA GLU A 47 6.25 1.20 12.59
C GLU A 47 7.23 0.22 13.26
N GLN A 48 6.77 -0.53 14.27
CA GLN A 48 7.57 -1.58 14.92
C GLN A 48 7.99 -2.69 13.94
N ARG A 49 7.07 -3.17 13.09
CA ARG A 49 7.37 -4.22 12.10
C ARG A 49 8.34 -3.75 11.03
N MET A 50 8.19 -2.52 10.54
CA MET A 50 9.07 -1.95 9.52
C MET A 50 10.46 -1.68 10.10
N HIS A 51 10.55 -1.16 11.33
CA HIS A 51 11.81 -1.01 12.05
C HIS A 51 12.51 -2.36 12.25
N ALA A 52 11.78 -3.42 12.63
CA ALA A 52 12.35 -4.76 12.77
C ALA A 52 12.91 -5.35 11.46
N ARG A 53 12.50 -4.81 10.30
CA ARG A 53 12.98 -5.18 8.96
C ARG A 53 14.00 -4.19 8.38
N ASP A 54 14.45 -3.21 9.17
CA ASP A 54 15.32 -2.10 8.72
C ASP A 54 14.72 -1.28 7.56
N ILE A 55 13.39 -1.16 7.54
CA ILE A 55 12.64 -0.39 6.56
C ILE A 55 12.20 0.93 7.21
N ARG A 56 12.64 2.05 6.62
CA ARG A 56 12.13 3.37 6.95
C ARG A 56 10.89 3.68 6.11
N ILE A 57 9.81 4.06 6.77
CA ILE A 57 8.56 4.49 6.13
C ILE A 57 8.27 5.96 6.40
N GLU A 58 7.45 6.56 5.54
CA GLU A 58 6.84 7.86 5.81
C GLU A 58 5.74 7.74 6.88
N PRO A 59 5.44 8.83 7.63
CA PRO A 59 4.38 8.81 8.62
C PRO A 59 3.02 8.43 8.01
N ILE A 60 2.34 7.47 8.64
CA ILE A 60 1.00 7.04 8.22
C ILE A 60 -0.01 8.14 8.57
N ARG A 61 -0.81 8.53 7.59
CA ARG A 61 -1.88 9.52 7.71
C ARG A 61 -3.23 8.83 7.61
N GLY A 62 -4.32 9.52 7.94
CA GLY A 62 -5.64 8.94 7.73
C GLY A 62 -6.81 9.70 8.32
N GLY A 63 -7.96 9.05 8.28
CA GLY A 63 -9.18 9.48 8.96
C GLY A 63 -10.12 8.31 9.25
N ILE A 64 -11.09 8.53 10.13
CA ILE A 64 -12.15 7.60 10.47
C ILE A 64 -13.47 8.12 9.88
N PHE A 65 -14.07 7.35 9.00
CA PHE A 65 -15.28 7.68 8.27
C PHE A 65 -16.45 6.97 8.95
N THR A 66 -17.44 7.75 9.38
CA THR A 66 -18.66 7.24 10.00
C THR A 66 -19.88 7.80 9.27
N SER A 67 -21.05 7.20 9.46
CA SER A 67 -22.30 7.74 8.92
C SER A 67 -22.76 9.03 9.60
N ALA A 68 -22.08 9.46 10.68
CA ALA A 68 -22.49 10.61 11.49
C ALA A 68 -22.15 11.98 10.87
N GLY A 69 -21.31 12.04 9.83
CA GLY A 69 -20.92 13.30 9.21
C GLY A 69 -20.21 13.14 7.86
N SER A 70 -20.11 14.25 7.12
CA SER A 70 -19.41 14.31 5.82
C SER A 70 -17.90 14.46 5.95
N GLU A 71 -17.41 14.90 7.11
CA GLU A 71 -15.98 15.05 7.40
C GLU A 71 -15.47 13.85 8.21
N PRO A 72 -14.31 13.27 7.84
CA PRO A 72 -13.73 12.18 8.61
C PRO A 72 -13.24 12.67 9.97
N ALA A 73 -13.45 11.87 11.00
CA ALA A 73 -12.83 12.08 12.31
C ALA A 73 -11.31 11.86 12.23
N PRO A 74 -10.51 12.47 13.14
CA PRO A 74 -9.06 12.33 13.12
C PRO A 74 -8.60 10.89 13.24
N TYR A 75 -7.57 10.52 12.46
CA TYR A 75 -6.90 9.23 12.62
C TYR A 75 -6.16 9.13 13.95
N LEU A 76 -6.50 8.10 14.72
CA LEU A 76 -5.97 7.89 16.07
C LEU A 76 -4.74 6.96 16.10
N GLY A 77 -4.27 6.49 14.93
CA GLY A 77 -3.17 5.51 14.88
C GLY A 77 -3.59 4.09 15.24
N ARG A 78 -4.91 3.82 15.31
CA ARG A 78 -5.48 2.53 15.71
C ARG A 78 -6.42 2.03 14.62
N HIS A 79 -6.52 0.70 14.53
CA HIS A 79 -7.55 0.04 13.75
C HIS A 79 -8.80 -0.25 14.58
N SER A 80 -9.92 -0.52 13.92
CA SER A 80 -11.10 -1.19 14.47
C SER A 80 -10.96 -2.71 14.44
N ALA A 81 -10.22 -3.24 13.45
CA ALA A 81 -9.90 -4.67 13.32
C ALA A 81 -8.54 -4.90 12.63
N PRO A 82 -7.91 -6.09 12.76
CA PRO A 82 -6.55 -6.31 12.29
C PRO A 82 -6.36 -6.38 10.76
N HIS A 83 -7.45 -6.42 9.98
CA HIS A 83 -7.37 -6.66 8.54
C HIS A 83 -6.65 -5.53 7.80
N GLY A 84 -7.05 -4.27 8.03
CA GLY A 84 -6.43 -3.11 7.37
C GLY A 84 -4.94 -2.96 7.70
N THR A 85 -4.53 -3.24 8.94
CA THR A 85 -3.11 -3.31 9.32
C THR A 85 -2.36 -4.38 8.55
N THR A 86 -2.96 -5.56 8.36
CA THR A 86 -2.31 -6.65 7.60
C THR A 86 -2.12 -6.26 6.13
N VAL A 87 -3.12 -5.62 5.53
CA VAL A 87 -3.02 -5.08 4.16
C VAL A 87 -1.92 -4.03 4.05
N ALA A 88 -1.85 -3.09 5.00
CA ALA A 88 -0.79 -2.08 5.06
C ALA A 88 0.62 -2.70 5.15
N ASP A 89 0.81 -3.75 5.96
CA ASP A 89 2.08 -4.47 6.09
C ASP A 89 2.53 -5.10 4.76
N ILE A 90 1.59 -5.70 4.01
CA ILE A 90 1.85 -6.26 2.68
C ILE A 90 2.27 -5.16 1.70
N ILE A 91 1.53 -4.06 1.66
CA ILE A 91 1.82 -2.92 0.77
C ILE A 91 3.22 -2.39 1.05
N LEU A 92 3.56 -2.13 2.32
CA LEU A 92 4.86 -1.57 2.70
C LEU A 92 6.03 -2.55 2.51
N THR A 93 5.76 -3.85 2.47
CA THR A 93 6.76 -4.87 2.10
C THR A 93 7.16 -4.74 0.63
N ILE A 94 6.20 -4.42 -0.25
CA ILE A 94 6.44 -4.29 -1.68
C ILE A 94 6.92 -2.88 -2.03
N ALA A 95 6.26 -1.87 -1.49
CA ALA A 95 6.44 -0.47 -1.83
C ALA A 95 6.68 0.39 -0.56
N PRO A 96 7.86 0.28 0.07
CA PRO A 96 8.13 0.91 1.37
C PRO A 96 8.20 2.44 1.34
N CYS A 97 8.30 3.05 0.16
CA CYS A 97 8.45 4.49 -0.01
C CYS A 97 7.14 5.21 -0.42
N VAL A 98 5.99 4.53 -0.30
CA VAL A 98 4.68 5.17 -0.51
C VAL A 98 4.32 6.07 0.66
N GLU A 99 3.55 7.12 0.37
CA GLU A 99 2.78 7.82 1.38
C GLU A 99 1.50 7.01 1.67
N LEU A 100 1.48 6.30 2.81
CA LEU A 100 0.34 5.46 3.20
C LEU A 100 -0.74 6.27 3.93
N TRP A 101 -1.97 6.13 3.47
CA TRP A 101 -3.18 6.69 4.07
C TRP A 101 -4.10 5.57 4.56
N SER A 102 -4.58 5.70 5.79
CA SER A 102 -5.60 4.84 6.37
C SER A 102 -6.96 5.53 6.30
N ALA A 103 -7.94 4.86 5.71
CA ALA A 103 -9.34 5.24 5.78
C ALA A 103 -10.09 4.14 6.52
N ASP A 104 -10.34 4.34 7.81
CA ASP A 104 -11.18 3.44 8.58
C ASP A 104 -12.64 3.73 8.26
N VAL A 105 -13.29 2.85 7.51
CA VAL A 105 -14.71 2.98 7.13
C VAL A 105 -15.64 2.11 7.97
N PHE A 106 -15.08 1.38 8.93
CA PHE A 106 -15.85 0.54 9.86
C PHE A 106 -16.03 1.24 11.21
N GLY A 107 -15.07 2.08 11.61
CA GLY A 107 -15.09 2.78 12.89
C GLY A 107 -14.98 1.83 14.10
N PRO A 108 -14.83 2.37 15.32
CA PRO A 108 -14.93 1.58 16.54
C PRO A 108 -16.33 0.99 16.76
#